data_AF-A0A7S9KQ36-F1
#
_entry.id   AF-A0A7S9KQ36-F1
#
_cell.length_a   1.000
_cell.length_b   1.000
_cell.length_c   1.000
_cell.angle_alpha   90.00
_cell.angle_beta   90.00
_cell.angle_gamma   90.00
#
_symmetry.space_group_name_H-M   'P 1'
#
loop_
_entity.id
_entity.type
_entity.pdbx_description
1 polymer ?
#
loop_
_entity_poly.entity_id
_entity_poly.type
_entity_poly.pdbx_seq_one_letter_code
_entity_poly.pdbx_strand_id
1 'polypeptide(L)'
;MSSPSLAKASVVGEWNILNRQFMLLSDGRQYCRKINTQTGTAEEWVEVERADAVPPSVSTTEPKKLHLMLQVQAAGESMHWSLFVCREEDPNTKGRVWQVKGDATFMHYMYANEAALFASQSYYTSYALNSNLSKSQESLVNEAAGKEKPPRAKDQRSVRENCQGWTVRVLRRLQRDGVVKKETVDWIEKDVKEVV
;
A
#
# COMPACT_ATOMS: atom_id res chain seq x y z
N MET A 1 24.63 -30.42 -26.13
CA MET A 1 24.55 -28.95 -25.95
C MET A 1 24.02 -28.37 -27.24
N SER A 2 22.76 -27.98 -27.29
CA SER A 2 22.17 -27.42 -28.50
C SER A 2 21.29 -26.25 -28.10
N SER A 3 21.91 -25.07 -28.08
CA SER A 3 21.19 -23.80 -28.01
C SER A 3 20.38 -23.61 -29.30
N PRO A 4 19.11 -23.23 -29.23
CA PRO A 4 18.36 -22.88 -30.43
C PRO A 4 18.97 -21.64 -31.08
N SER A 5 19.07 -21.69 -32.41
CA SER A 5 19.55 -20.63 -33.30
C SER A 5 18.77 -19.32 -33.07
N LEU A 6 19.39 -18.38 -32.37
CA LEU A 6 18.89 -17.02 -32.13
C LEU A 6 19.49 -16.07 -33.16
N ALA A 7 18.71 -15.76 -34.20
CA ALA A 7 19.02 -14.63 -35.06
C ALA A 7 18.93 -13.30 -34.27
N LYS A 8 20.06 -12.57 -34.23
CA LYS A 8 20.23 -11.11 -34.05
C LYS A 8 19.81 -10.41 -32.74
N ALA A 9 19.32 -11.09 -31.71
CA ALA A 9 19.02 -10.42 -30.44
C ALA A 9 20.13 -10.67 -29.40
N SER A 10 20.72 -9.61 -28.85
CA SER A 10 21.74 -9.68 -27.79
C SER A 10 21.10 -9.57 -26.42
N VAL A 11 21.68 -10.20 -25.40
CA VAL A 11 21.22 -10.02 -24.02
C VAL A 11 21.49 -8.58 -23.58
N VAL A 12 20.44 -7.88 -23.14
CA VAL A 12 20.52 -6.49 -22.66
C VAL A 12 20.38 -6.38 -21.15
N GLY A 13 19.90 -7.43 -20.49
CA GLY A 13 19.82 -7.48 -19.04
C GLY A 13 19.59 -8.89 -18.51
N GLU A 14 20.29 -9.21 -17.43
CA GLU A 14 20.06 -10.42 -16.65
C GLU A 14 19.92 -10.03 -15.17
N TRP A 15 18.94 -10.62 -14.51
CA TRP A 15 18.74 -10.39 -13.08
C TRP A 15 18.13 -11.62 -12.41
N ASN A 16 18.28 -11.70 -11.11
CA ASN A 16 17.78 -12.79 -10.29
C ASN A 16 16.69 -12.28 -9.35
N ILE A 17 15.60 -13.03 -9.22
CA ILE A 17 14.59 -12.81 -8.18
C ILE A 17 14.36 -14.15 -7.49
N LEU A 18 14.72 -14.23 -6.21
CA LEU A 18 14.62 -15.45 -5.41
C LEU A 18 15.30 -16.65 -6.11
N ASN A 19 14.54 -17.68 -6.43
CA ASN A 19 14.98 -18.90 -7.11
C ASN A 19 14.74 -18.85 -8.63
N ARG A 20 14.76 -17.67 -9.25
CA ARG A 20 14.55 -17.48 -10.68
C ARG A 20 15.57 -16.52 -11.29
N GLN A 21 15.98 -16.82 -12.52
CA GLN A 21 16.74 -15.90 -13.36
C GLN A 21 15.87 -15.43 -14.51
N PHE A 22 16.13 -14.19 -14.91
CA PHE A 22 15.47 -13.54 -16.02
C PHE A 22 16.52 -13.04 -16.99
N MET A 23 16.19 -13.10 -18.28
CA MET A 23 17.03 -12.64 -19.37
C MET A 23 16.15 -11.82 -20.32
N LEU A 24 16.56 -10.58 -20.59
CA LEU A 24 15.93 -9.71 -21.57
C LEU A 24 16.85 -9.60 -22.79
N LEU A 25 16.29 -9.86 -23.98
CA LEU A 25 16.98 -9.69 -25.25
C LEU A 25 16.72 -8.30 -25.85
N SER A 26 17.56 -7.86 -26.79
CA SER A 26 17.47 -6.54 -27.42
C SER A 26 16.24 -6.33 -28.30
N ASP A 27 15.58 -7.41 -28.74
CA ASP A 27 14.26 -7.37 -29.38
C ASP A 27 13.09 -7.32 -28.36
N GLY A 28 13.46 -7.30 -27.08
CA GLY A 28 12.63 -7.24 -25.90
C GLY A 28 11.92 -8.54 -25.54
N ARG A 29 12.23 -9.68 -26.19
CA ARG A 29 11.76 -10.97 -25.69
C ARG A 29 12.39 -11.22 -24.32
N GLN A 30 11.58 -11.72 -23.40
CA GLN A 30 12.01 -12.03 -22.04
C GLN A 30 11.94 -13.54 -21.83
N TYR A 31 12.95 -14.10 -21.21
CA TYR A 31 13.01 -15.49 -20.81
C TYR A 31 13.14 -15.57 -19.30
N CYS A 32 12.55 -16.62 -18.70
CA CYS A 32 12.78 -16.94 -17.30
C CYS A 32 13.14 -18.42 -17.13
N ARG A 33 13.96 -18.72 -16.13
CA ARG A 33 14.22 -20.10 -15.70
C ARG A 33 14.21 -20.18 -14.19
N LYS A 34 13.81 -21.33 -13.64
CA LYS A 34 13.98 -21.61 -12.21
C LYS A 34 15.39 -22.09 -11.94
N ILE A 35 15.93 -21.69 -10.79
CA ILE A 35 17.14 -22.24 -10.21
C ILE A 35 16.74 -23.02 -8.97
N ASN A 36 17.23 -24.24 -8.84
CA ASN A 36 17.25 -24.91 -7.56
C ASN A 36 18.42 -24.36 -6.73
N THR A 37 18.11 -23.59 -5.69
CA THR A 37 19.13 -22.92 -4.84
C THR A 37 19.91 -23.89 -3.95
N GLN A 38 19.45 -25.14 -3.78
CA GLN A 38 20.15 -26.16 -3.01
C GLN A 38 21.15 -26.96 -3.85
N THR A 39 20.84 -27.20 -5.13
CA THR A 39 21.69 -27.99 -6.04
C THR A 39 22.46 -27.15 -7.05
N GLY A 40 22.14 -25.85 -7.17
CA GLY A 40 22.74 -24.94 -8.14
C GLY A 40 22.32 -25.19 -9.59
N THR A 41 21.40 -26.13 -9.82
CA THR A 41 20.95 -26.50 -11.18
C THR A 41 19.83 -25.58 -11.64
N ALA A 42 19.88 -25.15 -12.91
CA ALA A 42 18.84 -24.34 -13.52
C ALA A 42 18.01 -25.16 -14.52
N GLU A 43 16.71 -24.89 -14.57
CA GLU A 43 15.81 -25.40 -15.61
C GLU A 43 16.09 -24.71 -16.96
N GLU A 44 15.48 -25.22 -18.03
CA GLU A 44 15.55 -24.58 -19.35
C GLU A 44 14.88 -23.20 -19.34
N TRP A 45 15.38 -22.30 -20.19
CA TRP A 45 14.79 -20.98 -20.37
C TRP A 45 13.43 -21.10 -21.06
N VAL A 46 12.39 -20.57 -20.41
CA VAL A 46 11.03 -20.49 -20.95
C VAL A 46 10.78 -19.05 -21.38
N GLU A 47 10.35 -18.87 -22.63
CA GLU A 47 9.95 -17.56 -23.13
C GLU A 47 8.70 -17.08 -22.36
N VAL A 48 8.77 -15.87 -21.84
CA VAL A 48 7.62 -15.21 -21.23
C VAL A 48 6.76 -14.70 -22.39
N GLU A 49 5.64 -15.39 -22.65
CA GLU A 49 4.71 -15.02 -23.72
C GLU A 49 4.29 -13.54 -23.56
N ARG A 50 4.58 -12.73 -24.58
CA ARG A 50 4.09 -11.34 -24.65
C ARG A 50 2.59 -11.36 -24.92
N ALA A 51 1.82 -10.83 -23.98
CA ALA A 51 0.40 -10.57 -24.15
C ALA A 51 0.18 -9.33 -25.04
N ASP A 52 0.46 -9.41 -26.34
CA ASP A 52 0.18 -8.34 -27.30
C ASP A 52 -0.67 -8.84 -28.49
N ALA A 53 -1.99 -8.89 -28.29
CA ALA A 53 -3.02 -8.69 -29.33
C ALA A 53 -4.43 -8.62 -28.71
N VAL A 54 -4.69 -7.65 -27.83
CA VAL A 54 -6.05 -7.26 -27.43
C VAL A 54 -6.11 -5.72 -27.39
N PRO A 55 -7.18 -5.05 -27.90
CA PRO A 55 -7.28 -3.59 -27.93
C PRO A 55 -7.07 -2.97 -26.54
N PRO A 56 -6.65 -1.69 -26.45
CA PRO A 56 -6.21 -1.09 -25.20
C PRO A 56 -7.42 -0.76 -24.32
N SER A 57 -7.93 -1.73 -23.55
CA SER A 57 -8.83 -1.42 -22.44
C SER A 57 -8.95 -2.53 -21.40
N VAL A 58 -7.86 -3.17 -20.97
CA VAL A 58 -7.83 -3.73 -19.61
C VAL A 58 -6.43 -3.55 -19.04
N SER A 59 -6.19 -2.41 -18.41
CA SER A 59 -5.03 -2.21 -17.55
C SER A 59 -5.06 -3.28 -16.45
N THR A 60 -4.18 -4.27 -16.51
CA THR A 60 -3.83 -5.09 -15.34
C THR A 60 -2.93 -4.25 -14.41
N THR A 61 -3.40 -3.05 -14.03
CA THR A 61 -2.89 -2.37 -12.85
C THR A 61 -3.43 -3.12 -11.65
N GLU A 62 -2.55 -3.57 -10.76
CA GLU A 62 -2.92 -4.05 -9.42
C GLU A 62 -4.05 -3.16 -8.85
N PRO A 63 -5.10 -3.77 -8.30
CA PRO A 63 -6.21 -3.00 -7.76
C PRO A 63 -5.70 -2.09 -6.65
N LYS A 64 -6.35 -0.93 -6.49
CA LYS A 64 -5.99 -0.07 -5.37
C LYS A 64 -6.34 -0.76 -4.07
N LYS A 65 -5.55 -0.51 -3.05
CA LYS A 65 -5.71 -1.01 -1.69
C LYS A 65 -5.88 0.18 -0.75
N LEU A 66 -6.67 -0.01 0.29
CA LEU A 66 -6.78 0.91 1.41
C LEU A 66 -6.00 0.33 2.59
N HIS A 67 -5.09 1.13 3.15
CA HIS A 67 -4.26 0.78 4.30
C HIS A 67 -4.52 1.73 5.47
N LEU A 68 -4.42 1.19 6.68
CA LEU A 68 -4.13 1.97 7.88
C LEU A 68 -2.61 2.00 8.06
N MET A 69 -2.01 3.19 8.04
CA MET A 69 -0.58 3.39 8.22
C MET A 69 -0.28 3.83 9.64
N LEU A 70 0.68 3.17 10.28
CA LEU A 70 1.19 3.51 11.60
C LEU A 70 2.58 4.12 11.45
N GLN A 71 2.78 5.29 12.02
CA GLN A 71 4.06 6.01 11.96
C GLN A 71 4.55 6.42 13.36
N VAL A 72 5.84 6.22 13.59
CA VAL A 72 6.54 6.62 14.83
C VAL A 72 6.54 8.15 14.95
N GLN A 73 6.27 8.64 16.15
CA GLN A 73 6.34 10.05 16.50
C GLN A 73 7.54 10.32 17.42
N ALA A 74 7.64 11.55 17.96
CA ALA A 74 8.65 11.87 18.96
C ALA A 74 8.60 10.90 20.15
N ALA A 75 9.73 10.74 20.86
CA ALA A 75 9.80 9.84 22.00
C ALA A 75 8.74 10.19 23.06
N GLY A 76 7.96 9.19 23.47
CA GLY A 76 6.86 9.36 24.43
C GLY A 76 5.50 9.69 23.81
N GLU A 77 5.43 9.94 22.51
CA GLU A 77 4.17 10.17 21.78
C GLU A 77 3.57 8.86 21.24
N SER A 78 2.23 8.80 21.18
CA SER A 78 1.52 7.68 20.55
C SER A 78 1.79 7.63 19.04
N MET A 79 1.70 6.43 18.44
CA MET A 79 1.82 6.27 16.98
C MET A 79 0.81 7.14 16.23
N HIS A 80 1.28 7.80 15.17
CA HIS A 80 0.43 8.54 14.24
C HIS A 80 -0.30 7.58 13.31
N TRP A 81 -1.60 7.80 13.12
CA TRP A 81 -2.45 6.98 12.27
C TRP A 81 -2.94 7.77 11.06
N SER A 82 -2.88 7.15 9.89
CA SER A 82 -3.41 7.73 8.66
C SER A 82 -4.00 6.67 7.73
N LEU A 83 -4.93 7.07 6.87
CA LEU A 83 -5.46 6.22 5.81
C LEU A 83 -4.66 6.46 4.54
N PHE A 84 -4.24 5.39 3.88
CA PHE A 84 -3.45 5.45 2.66
C PHE A 84 -4.05 4.58 1.55
N VAL A 85 -4.21 5.16 0.36
CA VAL A 85 -4.65 4.42 -0.83
C VAL A 85 -3.54 4.38 -1.85
N CYS A 86 -3.11 3.17 -2.19
CA CYS A 86 -2.03 2.89 -3.13
C CYS A 86 -2.31 1.62 -3.93
N ARG A 87 -1.45 1.25 -4.88
CA ARG A 87 -1.58 -0.01 -5.65
C ARG A 87 -0.65 -1.10 -5.12
N GLU A 88 0.57 -0.71 -4.77
CA GLU A 88 1.63 -1.61 -4.34
C GLU A 88 2.06 -1.26 -2.91
N GLU A 89 2.80 -2.17 -2.28
CA GLU A 89 3.25 -2.07 -0.88
C GLU A 89 4.79 -1.97 -0.82
N ASP A 90 5.37 -1.10 -1.65
CA ASP A 90 6.81 -0.89 -1.75
C ASP A 90 7.21 0.60 -1.57
N PRO A 91 8.49 0.90 -1.26
CA PRO A 91 8.95 2.26 -1.02
C PRO A 91 8.78 3.24 -2.20
N ASN A 92 8.77 2.77 -3.45
CA ASN A 92 8.58 3.64 -4.62
C ASN A 92 7.10 3.97 -4.87
N THR A 93 6.20 3.26 -4.21
CA THR A 93 4.77 3.47 -4.36
C THR A 93 4.35 4.85 -3.85
N LYS A 94 3.63 5.56 -4.70
CA LYS A 94 2.93 6.80 -4.37
C LYS A 94 1.44 6.55 -4.26
N GLY A 95 0.79 7.31 -3.38
CA GLY A 95 -0.64 7.17 -3.13
C GLY A 95 -1.25 8.41 -2.52
N ARG A 96 -2.48 8.27 -2.05
CA ARG A 96 -3.19 9.34 -1.36
C ARG A 96 -3.28 9.05 0.11
N VAL A 97 -3.05 10.07 0.92
CA VAL A 97 -3.14 9.99 2.37
C VAL A 97 -4.19 10.95 2.91
N TRP A 98 -5.00 10.44 3.84
CA TRP A 98 -5.93 11.21 4.65
C TRP A 98 -5.52 11.06 6.12
N GLN A 99 -5.34 12.17 6.81
CA GLN A 99 -4.85 12.17 8.18
C GLN A 99 -5.27 13.43 8.92
N VAL A 100 -5.07 13.43 10.24
CA VAL A 100 -5.11 14.64 11.05
C VAL A 100 -3.77 14.83 11.75
N LYS A 101 -3.23 16.05 11.75
CA LYS A 101 -1.98 16.40 12.44
C LYS A 101 -2.16 17.60 13.36
N GLY A 102 -1.23 17.77 14.29
CA GLY A 102 -1.28 18.77 15.36
C GLY A 102 -1.31 18.09 16.71
N ASP A 103 -1.33 18.88 17.77
CA ASP A 103 -1.55 18.36 19.11
C ASP A 103 -3.03 18.04 19.34
N ALA A 104 -3.34 17.32 20.42
CA ALA A 104 -4.70 16.89 20.72
C ALA A 104 -5.67 18.03 21.10
N THR A 105 -5.19 19.25 21.34
CA THR A 105 -6.05 20.43 21.51
C THR A 105 -6.46 21.02 20.17
N PHE A 106 -5.62 20.88 19.15
CA PHE A 106 -5.84 21.53 17.87
C PHE A 106 -5.30 20.72 16.70
N MET A 107 -6.00 19.62 16.38
CA MET A 107 -5.70 18.85 15.17
C MET A 107 -6.35 19.46 13.92
N HIS A 108 -5.70 19.24 12.79
CA HIS A 108 -6.11 19.68 11.46
C HIS A 108 -6.15 18.50 10.50
N TYR A 109 -7.25 18.42 9.75
CA TYR A 109 -7.35 17.50 8.63
C TYR A 109 -6.33 17.89 7.54
N MET A 110 -5.62 16.88 7.03
CA MET A 110 -4.66 17.00 5.97
C MET A 110 -4.91 15.91 4.94
N TYR A 111 -4.85 16.31 3.68
CA TYR A 111 -4.87 15.44 2.52
C TYR A 111 -3.62 15.69 1.70
N ALA A 112 -2.96 14.64 1.24
CA ALA A 112 -1.90 14.74 0.25
C ALA A 112 -2.09 13.70 -0.84
N ASN A 113 -1.85 14.13 -2.07
CA ASN A 113 -1.74 13.27 -3.24
C ASN A 113 -0.26 12.96 -3.50
N GLU A 114 0.02 11.82 -4.13
CA GLU A 114 1.38 11.37 -4.48
C GLU A 114 2.34 11.20 -3.28
N ALA A 115 1.81 10.83 -2.10
CA ALA A 115 2.60 10.56 -0.91
C ALA A 115 3.25 9.17 -0.97
N ALA A 116 4.54 9.07 -0.59
CA ALA A 116 5.30 7.82 -0.54
C ALA A 116 5.48 7.34 0.92
N LEU A 117 4.41 6.83 1.54
CA LEU A 117 4.43 6.52 2.98
C LEU A 117 5.29 5.31 3.34
N PHE A 118 5.42 4.32 2.46
CA PHE A 118 6.30 3.16 2.68
C PHE A 118 7.79 3.52 2.69
N ALA A 119 8.19 4.64 2.06
CA ALA A 119 9.54 5.18 2.12
C ALA A 119 9.76 6.14 3.30
N SER A 120 8.74 6.42 4.12
CA SER A 120 8.88 7.36 5.23
C SER A 120 9.81 6.79 6.30
N GLN A 121 10.75 7.60 6.79
CA GLN A 121 11.59 7.24 7.96
C GLN A 121 10.76 6.95 9.22
N SER A 122 9.57 7.54 9.31
CA SER A 122 8.64 7.32 10.41
C SER A 122 7.75 6.10 10.22
N TYR A 123 7.79 5.40 9.08
CA TYR A 123 6.97 4.22 8.84
C TYR A 123 7.29 3.12 9.86
N TYR A 124 6.26 2.63 10.54
CA TYR A 124 6.38 1.50 11.48
C TYR A 124 5.77 0.23 10.90
N THR A 125 4.47 0.27 10.57
CA THR A 125 3.75 -0.85 9.96
C THR A 125 2.50 -0.36 9.24
N SER A 126 1.82 -1.25 8.52
CA SER A 126 0.51 -0.99 7.93
C SER A 126 -0.41 -2.21 7.98
N TYR A 127 -1.71 -1.96 7.93
CA TYR A 127 -2.74 -2.99 7.84
C TYR A 127 -3.59 -2.76 6.60
N ALA A 128 -3.71 -3.77 5.74
CA ALA A 128 -4.62 -3.74 4.61
C ALA A 128 -6.08 -3.81 5.11
N LEU A 129 -6.83 -2.74 4.88
CA LEU A 129 -8.24 -2.61 5.26
C LEU A 129 -9.18 -3.10 4.15
N ASN A 130 -8.77 -2.91 2.90
CA ASN A 130 -9.45 -3.38 1.70
C ASN A 130 -8.41 -3.58 0.58
N SER A 131 -8.29 -4.79 0.06
CA SER A 131 -7.28 -5.16 -0.95
C SER A 131 -7.76 -5.00 -2.40
N ASN A 132 -9.03 -4.65 -2.63
CA ASN A 132 -9.60 -4.47 -3.96
C ASN A 132 -10.57 -3.27 -3.97
N LEU A 133 -10.02 -2.09 -3.69
CA LEU A 133 -10.74 -0.84 -3.55
C LEU A 133 -11.22 -0.33 -4.90
N SER A 134 -12.54 -0.28 -5.08
CA SER A 134 -13.14 0.31 -6.28
C SER A 134 -13.04 1.84 -6.28
N LYS A 135 -13.24 2.48 -7.45
CA LYS A 135 -13.29 3.95 -7.56
C LYS A 135 -14.42 4.57 -6.71
N SER A 136 -15.56 3.90 -6.60
CA SER A 136 -16.68 4.38 -5.78
C SER A 136 -16.35 4.26 -4.30
N GLN A 137 -15.73 3.16 -3.86
CA GLN A 137 -15.30 2.97 -2.47
C GLN A 137 -14.23 3.97 -2.07
N GLU A 138 -13.29 4.27 -2.96
CA GLU A 138 -12.29 5.30 -2.73
C GLU A 138 -12.89 6.71 -2.60
N SER A 139 -13.95 7.01 -3.35
CA SER A 139 -14.70 8.27 -3.18
C SER A 139 -15.36 8.34 -1.80
N LEU A 140 -15.85 7.20 -1.30
CA LEU A 140 -16.36 7.09 0.08
C LEU A 140 -15.26 7.28 1.13
N VAL A 141 -14.02 6.81 0.89
CA VAL A 141 -12.86 7.11 1.75
C VAL A 141 -12.63 8.61 1.84
N ASN A 142 -12.59 9.29 0.70
CA ASN A 142 -12.40 10.74 0.66
C ASN A 142 -13.53 11.50 1.36
N GLU A 143 -14.78 11.11 1.14
CA GLU A 143 -15.94 11.71 1.78
C GLU A 143 -15.92 11.50 3.30
N ALA A 144 -15.68 10.27 3.75
CA ALA A 144 -15.69 9.93 5.17
C ALA A 144 -14.58 10.70 5.92
N ALA A 145 -13.36 10.70 5.39
CA ALA A 145 -12.25 11.44 5.97
C ALA A 145 -12.51 12.95 6.01
N GLY A 146 -13.08 13.53 4.95
CA GLY A 146 -13.39 14.96 4.89
C GLY A 146 -14.54 15.41 5.79
N LYS A 147 -15.49 14.51 6.12
CA LYS A 147 -16.66 14.82 6.99
C LYS A 147 -16.36 14.67 8.48
N GLU A 148 -15.44 13.77 8.85
CA GLU A 148 -15.08 13.57 10.25
C GLU A 148 -14.25 14.75 10.78
N LYS A 149 -14.77 15.41 11.81
CA LYS A 149 -14.11 16.58 12.41
C LYS A 149 -12.79 16.17 13.07
N PRO A 150 -11.68 16.90 12.82
CA PRO A 150 -10.45 16.72 13.56
C PRO A 150 -10.67 16.92 15.07
N PRO A 151 -9.98 16.14 15.93
CA PRO A 151 -10.03 16.31 17.37
C PRO A 151 -9.62 17.72 17.78
N ARG A 152 -10.39 18.30 18.71
CA ARG A 152 -10.13 19.62 19.29
C ARG A 152 -10.53 19.65 20.74
N ALA A 153 -9.75 20.35 21.55
CA ALA A 153 -10.03 20.61 22.95
C ALA A 153 -9.65 22.05 23.29
N LYS A 154 -10.30 22.63 24.30
CA LYS A 154 -10.00 24.01 24.74
C LYS A 154 -8.65 24.12 25.45
N ASP A 155 -8.24 23.02 26.09
CA ASP A 155 -7.01 22.88 26.85
C ASP A 155 -6.62 21.39 26.95
N GLN A 156 -5.40 21.14 27.42
CA GLN A 156 -4.85 19.78 27.50
C GLN A 156 -5.65 18.86 28.44
N ARG A 157 -6.25 19.41 29.50
CA ARG A 157 -7.04 18.64 30.49
C ARG A 157 -8.39 18.19 29.89
N SER A 158 -8.85 18.90 28.88
CA SER A 158 -10.10 18.64 28.16
C SER A 158 -9.89 17.72 26.95
N VAL A 159 -8.67 17.28 26.66
CA VAL A 159 -8.40 16.30 25.60
C VAL A 159 -9.13 14.99 25.93
N ARG A 160 -9.90 14.50 24.95
CA ARG A 160 -10.62 13.22 25.02
C ARG A 160 -10.29 12.30 23.85
N GLU A 161 -9.53 12.80 22.88
CA GLU A 161 -9.28 12.13 21.62
C GLU A 161 -8.04 12.70 20.93
N ASN A 162 -7.41 11.90 20.07
CA ASN A 162 -6.30 12.24 19.20
C ASN A 162 -6.52 11.68 17.77
N CYS A 163 -5.46 11.61 16.96
CA CYS A 163 -5.53 11.14 15.57
C CYS A 163 -6.06 9.71 15.41
N GLN A 164 -5.87 8.86 16.42
CA GLN A 164 -6.32 7.47 16.41
C GLN A 164 -7.84 7.41 16.54
N GLY A 165 -8.42 8.19 17.45
CA GLY A 165 -9.88 8.28 17.60
C GLY A 165 -10.56 8.80 16.34
N TRP A 166 -9.99 9.83 15.70
CA TRP A 166 -10.49 10.30 14.39
C TRP A 166 -10.47 9.20 13.35
N THR A 167 -9.37 8.44 13.28
CA THR A 167 -9.23 7.32 12.36
C THR A 167 -10.29 6.25 12.62
N VAL A 168 -10.53 5.88 13.89
CA VAL A 168 -11.58 4.93 14.27
C VAL A 168 -12.97 5.42 13.83
N ARG A 169 -13.30 6.71 14.00
CA ARG A 169 -14.57 7.28 13.50
C ARG A 169 -14.70 7.13 11.98
N VAL A 170 -13.64 7.45 11.23
CA VAL A 170 -13.63 7.30 9.77
C VAL A 170 -13.82 5.82 9.40
N LEU A 171 -13.11 4.89 10.04
CA LEU A 171 -13.24 3.46 9.80
C LEU A 171 -14.66 2.95 10.10
N ARG A 172 -15.29 3.42 11.18
CA ARG A 172 -16.69 3.09 11.51
C ARG A 172 -17.66 3.60 10.44
N ARG A 173 -17.40 4.75 9.82
CA ARG A 173 -18.19 5.25 8.68
C ARG A 173 -17.99 4.37 7.45
N LEU A 174 -16.74 4.08 7.10
CA LEU A 174 -16.38 3.20 5.98
C LEU A 174 -16.92 1.78 6.14
N GLN A 175 -17.05 1.29 7.36
CA GLN A 175 -17.69 0.02 7.67
C GLN A 175 -19.19 0.04 7.36
N ARG A 176 -19.91 1.11 7.71
CA ARG A 176 -21.33 1.26 7.37
C ARG A 176 -21.54 1.34 5.86
N ASP A 177 -20.59 1.95 5.15
CA ASP A 177 -20.62 2.11 3.69
C ASP A 177 -20.08 0.87 2.94
N GLY A 178 -19.72 -0.22 3.64
CA GLY A 178 -19.28 -1.48 3.04
C GLY A 178 -17.87 -1.44 2.42
N VAL A 179 -17.04 -0.47 2.80
CA VAL A 179 -15.65 -0.32 2.31
C VAL A 179 -14.67 -1.16 3.15
N VAL A 180 -14.91 -1.27 4.46
CA VAL A 180 -14.06 -2.01 5.41
C VAL A 180 -14.92 -3.02 6.17
N LYS A 181 -14.37 -4.21 6.43
CA LYS A 181 -15.05 -5.26 7.18
C LYS A 181 -15.22 -4.88 8.65
N LYS A 182 -16.34 -5.28 9.26
CA LYS A 182 -16.65 -4.96 10.66
C LYS A 182 -15.60 -5.55 11.61
N GLU A 183 -15.17 -6.77 11.35
CA GLU A 183 -14.19 -7.51 12.16
C GLU A 183 -12.85 -6.77 12.20
N THR A 184 -12.43 -6.20 11.06
CA THR A 184 -11.22 -5.39 10.96
C THR A 184 -11.31 -4.13 11.81
N VAL A 185 -12.43 -3.41 11.76
CA VAL A 185 -12.62 -2.19 12.57
C VAL A 185 -12.70 -2.50 14.06
N ASP A 186 -13.38 -3.59 14.43
CA ASP A 186 -13.50 -4.03 15.83
C ASP A 186 -12.13 -4.39 16.43
N TRP A 187 -11.28 -5.07 15.66
CA TRP A 187 -9.91 -5.40 16.09
C TRP A 187 -9.05 -4.14 16.24
N ILE A 188 -9.05 -3.24 15.25
CA ILE A 188 -8.30 -1.97 15.32
C ILE A 188 -8.73 -1.12 16.51
N GLU A 189 -10.04 -1.04 16.79
CA GLU A 189 -10.55 -0.25 17.91
C GLU A 189 -10.16 -0.82 19.28
N LYS A 190 -9.98 -2.16 19.39
CA LYS A 190 -9.46 -2.78 20.61
C LYS A 190 -7.99 -2.40 20.81
N ASP A 191 -7.17 -2.47 19.75
CA ASP A 191 -5.77 -2.05 19.78
C ASP A 191 -5.60 -0.58 20.22
N VAL A 192 -6.50 0.33 19.82
CA VAL A 192 -6.48 1.73 20.31
C VAL A 192 -6.73 1.82 21.81
N LYS A 193 -7.63 0.99 22.34
CA LYS A 193 -8.07 1.07 23.75
C LYS A 193 -7.09 0.43 24.73
N GLU A 194 -6.21 -0.45 24.27
CA GLU A 194 -5.21 -1.12 25.11
C GLU A 194 -3.91 -0.31 25.27
N VAL A 195 -3.78 0.83 24.59
CA VAL A 195 -2.59 1.70 24.62
C VAL A 195 -2.80 2.97 25.48
N VAL A 196 -4.00 3.16 26.06
CA VAL A 196 -4.36 4.31 26.93
C VAL A 196 -4.35 3.93 28.40
#